data_AF-A0A7W1DTU5-F1
#
_entry.id   AF-A0A7W1DTU5-F1
#
_cell.length_a   1.000
_cell.length_b   1.000
_cell.length_c   1.000
_cell.angle_alpha   90.00
_cell.angle_beta   90.00
_cell.angle_gamma   90.00
#
_symmetry.space_group_name_H-M   'P 1'
#
loop_
_entity.id
_entity.type
_entity.pdbx_description
1 polymer ?
#
loop_
_entity_poly.entity_id
_entity_poly.type
_entity_poly.pdbx_seq_one_letter_code
_entity_poly.pdbx_strand_id
1 'polypeptide(L)' 'MEFSTRTIHAGQPSEPGTGSLVAPIFQTSTFEQDEPGVNRGFDYSRTNNPTRARLEAVL' A
#
# COMPACT_ATOMS: atom_id res chain seq x y z
N MET A 1 12.49 -7.08 -17.24
CA MET A 1 11.07 -6.76 -17.46
C MET A 1 11.02 -5.45 -18.23
N GLU A 2 10.38 -5.43 -19.39
CA GLU A 2 10.27 -4.23 -20.24
C GLU A 2 9.49 -3.11 -19.54
N PHE A 3 9.74 -1.86 -19.95
CA PHE A 3 9.11 -0.68 -19.33
C PHE A 3 7.58 -0.78 -19.28
N SER A 4 6.96 -1.19 -20.39
CA SER A 4 5.51 -1.35 -20.51
C SER A 4 4.94 -2.41 -19.54
N THR A 5 5.69 -3.47 -19.26
CA THR A 5 5.25 -4.49 -18.31
C THR A 5 5.44 -3.98 -16.88
N ARG A 6 6.53 -3.25 -16.60
CA ARG A 6 6.80 -2.66 -15.28
C ARG A 6 5.75 -1.63 -14.89
N THR A 7 5.33 -0.74 -15.79
CA THR A 7 4.33 0.29 -15.50
C THR A 7 2.96 -0.30 -15.14
N ILE A 8 2.67 -1.53 -15.56
CA ILE A 8 1.42 -2.22 -15.24
C ILE A 8 1.53 -3.02 -13.94
N HIS A 9 2.65 -3.71 -13.70
CA HIS A 9 2.72 -4.76 -12.67
C HIS A 9 3.71 -4.52 -11.53
N ALA A 10 4.68 -3.61 -11.68
CA ALA A 10 5.64 -3.37 -10.61
C ALA A 10 4.92 -2.90 -9.33
N GLY A 11 5.46 -3.27 -8.17
CA GLY A 11 5.00 -2.77 -6.86
C GLY A 11 3.55 -3.09 -6.47
N GLN A 12 2.85 -3.94 -7.23
CA GLN A 12 1.43 -4.24 -7.03
C GLN A 12 1.19 -5.74 -6.79
N PRO A 13 1.67 -6.31 -5.67
CA PRO A 13 1.26 -7.65 -5.29
C PRO A 13 -0.25 -7.67 -4.96
N SER A 14 -0.86 -8.85 -5.11
CA SER A 14 -2.23 -9.08 -4.68
C SER A 14 -2.40 -8.68 -3.21
N GLU A 15 -3.52 -8.07 -2.88
CA GLU A 15 -3.79 -7.63 -1.51
C GLU A 15 -3.89 -8.86 -0.57
N PRO A 16 -3.09 -8.95 0.51
CA PRO A 16 -3.01 -10.17 1.31
C PRO A 16 -4.30 -10.58 2.03
N GLY A 17 -5.14 -9.63 2.46
CA GLY A 17 -6.34 -9.91 3.23
C GLY A 17 -7.51 -10.45 2.40
N THR A 18 -7.62 -10.02 1.14
CA THR A 18 -8.76 -10.31 0.26
C THR A 18 -8.37 -11.07 -1.01
N GLY A 19 -7.09 -11.11 -1.35
CA GLY A 19 -6.59 -11.66 -2.60
C GLY A 19 -6.83 -10.77 -3.83
N SER A 20 -7.33 -9.53 -3.65
CA SER A 20 -7.62 -8.64 -4.78
C SER A 20 -6.35 -8.33 -5.58
N LEU A 21 -6.40 -8.54 -6.90
CA LEU A 21 -5.30 -8.21 -7.81
C LEU A 21 -5.10 -6.69 -7.93
N VAL A 22 -6.20 -5.93 -7.93
CA VAL A 22 -6.16 -4.47 -7.89
C VAL A 22 -6.13 -4.03 -6.43
N ALA A 23 -5.20 -3.13 -6.10
CA ALA A 23 -5.08 -2.59 -4.75
C ALA A 23 -6.36 -1.85 -4.33
N PRO A 24 -6.87 -2.06 -3.11
CA PRO A 24 -7.91 -1.20 -2.56
C PRO A 24 -7.42 0.26 -2.42
N ILE A 25 -8.38 1.18 -2.41
CA ILE A 25 -8.13 2.58 -2.09
C ILE A 25 -8.34 2.78 -0.58
N PHE A 26 -7.27 3.06 0.15
CA PHE A 26 -7.31 3.26 1.60
C PHE A 26 -7.67 4.72 1.94
N GLN A 27 -8.96 5.06 1.83
CA GLN A 27 -9.53 6.33 2.28
C GLN A 27 -9.79 6.35 3.79
N THR A 28 -8.72 6.17 4.56
CA THR A 28 -8.74 6.34 6.03
C THR A 28 -7.69 7.36 6.44
N SER A 29 -7.92 8.03 7.56
CA SER A 29 -6.94 8.95 8.14
C SER A 29 -5.90 8.22 8.99
N THR A 30 -6.27 7.15 9.68
CA THR A 30 -5.44 6.46 10.68
C THR A 30 -5.60 4.94 10.59
N PHE A 31 -4.65 4.21 11.16
CA PHE A 31 -4.62 2.75 11.23
C PHE A 31 -4.51 2.28 12.68
N GLU A 32 -5.06 1.10 12.97
CA GLU A 32 -4.96 0.47 14.28
C GLU A 32 -3.50 0.09 14.58
N GLN A 33 -3.07 0.33 15.82
CA GLN A 33 -1.78 -0.12 16.34
C GLN A 33 -2.03 -1.27 17.31
N ASP A 34 -1.11 -2.24 17.33
CA ASP A 34 -1.21 -3.37 18.26
C ASP A 34 -0.97 -2.89 19.70
N GLU A 35 -0.03 -1.95 19.87
CA GLU A 35 0.26 -1.22 21.11
C GLU A 35 0.73 0.21 20.77
N PRO A 36 0.74 1.17 21.70
CA PRO A 36 1.24 2.52 21.42
C PRO A 36 2.69 2.52 20.87
N GLY A 37 2.85 2.94 19.61
CA GLY A 37 4.12 2.95 18.91
C GLY A 37 4.47 1.65 18.18
N VAL A 38 3.65 0.60 18.31
CA VAL A 38 3.81 -0.70 17.62
C VAL A 38 2.72 -0.84 16.56
N ASN A 39 3.04 -0.46 15.33
CA ASN A 39 2.10 -0.47 14.21
C ASN A 39 2.41 -1.59 13.20
N ARG A 40 1.44 -1.86 12.32
CA ARG A 40 1.54 -2.88 11.27
C ARG A 40 2.15 -2.36 9.96
N GLY A 41 2.98 -1.31 10.05
CA GLY A 41 3.64 -0.63 8.93
C GLY A 41 3.03 0.72 8.54
N PHE A 42 1.80 1.01 8.97
CA PHE A 42 1.13 2.30 8.76
C PHE A 42 0.44 2.71 10.06
N ASP A 43 0.48 4.01 10.37
CA ASP A 43 -0.14 4.60 11.56
C ASP A 43 -1.07 5.76 11.19
N TYR A 44 -0.62 6.69 10.35
CA TYR A 44 -1.36 7.88 9.95
C TYR A 44 -1.12 8.23 8.48
N SER A 45 -2.19 8.37 7.70
CA SER A 45 -2.15 8.47 6.23
C SER A 45 -1.37 9.68 5.68
N ARG A 46 -1.28 10.77 6.45
CA ARG A 46 -0.43 11.91 6.08
C ARG A 46 1.04 11.52 6.06
N THR A 47 1.48 10.74 7.05
CA THR A 47 2.86 10.23 7.14
C THR A 47 3.08 9.16 6.07
N ASN A 48 2.26 8.11 6.07
CA ASN A 48 2.32 7.03 5.08
C ASN A 48 0.94 6.40 4.85
N ASN A 49 0.62 6.05 3.61
CA ASN A 49 -0.65 5.41 3.25
C ASN A 49 -0.41 4.27 2.23
N PRO A 50 -1.02 3.08 2.38
CA PRO A 50 -0.74 1.94 1.52
C PRO A 50 -1.00 2.21 0.03
N THR A 51 -2.05 2.96 -0.31
CA THR A 51 -2.35 3.30 -1.71
C THR A 51 -1.28 4.23 -2.28
N ARG A 52 -0.82 5.23 -1.52
CA ARG A 52 0.23 6.15 -1.96
C ARG A 52 1.60 5.46 -2.04
N ALA A 53 1.94 4.64 -1.05
CA ALA A 53 3.19 3.89 -1.01
C ALA A 53 3.37 2.98 -2.24
N ARG A 54 2.29 2.36 -2.74
CA ARG A 54 2.33 1.58 -3.98
C ARG A 54 2.68 2.42 -5.21
N LEU A 55 2.16 3.66 -5.30
CA LEU A 55 2.55 4.59 -6.36
C LEU A 55 4.02 5.00 -6.23
N GLU A 56 4.45 5.38 -5.02
CA GLU A 56 5.83 5.82 -4.74
C GLU A 56 6.87 4.72 -5.05
N ALA A 57 6.53 3.45 -4.84
CA ALA A 57 7.43 2.33 -5.10
C ALA A 57 7.67 2.03 -6.59
N VAL A 58 6.86 2.59 -7.50
CA VAL A 58 6.90 2.26 -8.94
C VAL A 58 7.28 3.43 -9.83
N LEU A 59 7.39 4.64 -9.26
CA LEU A 59 7.96 5.83 -9.89
C LEU A 59 9.49 5.81 -9.74
#